data_AF-A0A354JUQ0-F1
#
_entry.id   AF-A0A354JUQ0-F1
#
_cell.length_a   1.000
_cell.length_b   1.000
_cell.length_c   1.000
_cell.angle_alpha   90.00
_cell.angle_beta   90.00
_cell.angle_gamma   90.00
#
_symmetry.space_group_name_H-M   'P 1'
#
loop_
_entity.id
_entity.type
_entity.pdbx_description
1 polymer ?
#
loop_
_entity_poly.entity_id
_entity_poly.type
_entity_poly.pdbx_seq_one_letter_code
_entity_poly.pdbx_strand_id
1 'polypeptide(L)'
;MKKLYTVILLLFTLTAWSQDIPMQVVAAGGGYFESTAAGMSISWTMGEVAYTTLKTSTYILTQGFQQGNLFSTSVEKPTSAVNGITIYPNPAKDYVKIRIDVQNVSG
;
A
#
# COMPACT_ATOMS: atom_id res chain seq x y z
N MET A 1 30.86 38.56 0.61
CA MET A 1 31.14 37.55 -0.44
C MET A 1 30.91 36.12 0.07
N LYS A 2 31.77 35.55 0.95
CA LYS A 2 31.65 34.15 1.41
C LYS A 2 30.29 33.79 2.03
N LYS A 3 29.76 34.65 2.91
CA LYS A 3 28.44 34.46 3.55
C LYS A 3 27.26 34.48 2.56
N LEU A 4 27.39 35.21 1.46
CA LEU A 4 26.35 35.29 0.42
C LEU A 4 26.25 33.96 -0.34
N TYR A 5 27.39 33.35 -0.70
CA TYR A 5 27.40 32.03 -1.33
C TYR A 5 26.82 30.95 -0.41
N THR A 6 27.09 31.02 0.89
CA THR A 6 26.51 30.08 1.87
C THR A 6 24.99 30.21 1.94
N VAL A 7 24.45 31.44 1.94
CA VAL A 7 23.00 31.68 1.96
C VAL A 7 22.34 31.19 0.66
N ILE A 8 22.97 31.42 -0.49
CA ILE A 8 22.47 30.91 -1.78
C ILE A 8 22.43 29.38 -1.80
N LEU A 9 23.46 28.72 -1.25
CA LEU A 9 23.50 27.25 -1.17
C LEU A 9 22.40 26.69 -0.26
N LEU A 10 22.10 27.38 0.85
CA LEU A 10 21.06 26.99 1.80
C LEU A 10 19.65 27.16 1.22
N LEU A 11 19.43 28.19 0.40
CA LEU A 11 18.14 28.38 -0.27
C LEU A 11 17.86 27.29 -1.32
N PHE A 12 18.92 26.72 -1.92
CA PHE A 12 18.81 25.64 -2.89
C PHE A 12 18.30 24.31 -2.28
N THR A 13 18.45 24.10 -0.98
CA THR A 13 17.93 22.89 -0.32
C THR A 13 16.41 22.93 -0.13
N LEU A 14 15.79 24.11 -0.21
CA LEU A 14 14.33 24.26 -0.09
C LEU A 14 13.57 23.75 -1.33
N THR A 15 14.27 23.59 -2.45
CA THR A 15 13.70 23.03 -3.68
C THR A 15 14.03 21.54 -3.85
N ALA A 16 14.64 20.90 -2.84
CA ALA A 16 14.93 19.48 -2.90
C ALA A 16 13.62 18.68 -2.80
N TRP A 17 13.34 17.86 -3.81
CA TRP A 17 12.26 16.88 -3.77
C TRP A 17 12.82 15.56 -3.24
N SER A 18 12.06 14.87 -2.39
CA SER A 18 12.39 13.50 -2.01
C SER A 18 12.23 12.59 -3.23
N GLN A 19 13.16 11.64 -3.40
CA GLN A 19 12.98 10.56 -4.37
C GLN A 19 11.96 9.55 -3.82
N ASP A 20 10.96 9.24 -4.63
CA ASP A 20 10.04 8.14 -4.38
C ASP A 20 10.37 7.01 -5.37
N ILE A 21 10.37 5.76 -4.91
CA ILE A 21 10.62 4.59 -5.75
C ILE A 21 9.30 3.83 -5.86
N PRO A 22 8.40 4.23 -6.77
CA PRO A 22 7.14 3.53 -6.96
C PRO A 22 7.41 2.14 -7.53
N MET A 23 6.46 1.21 -7.31
CA MET A 23 6.46 -0.06 -8.04
C MET A 23 6.30 0.22 -9.54
N GLN A 24 7.14 -0.41 -10.35
CA GLN A 24 7.14 -0.27 -11.80
C GLN A 24 7.16 -1.65 -12.44
N VAL A 25 6.53 -1.78 -13.61
CA VAL A 25 6.56 -3.01 -14.41
C VAL A 25 7.18 -2.72 -15.77
N VAL A 26 8.15 -3.53 -16.15
CA VAL A 26 8.77 -3.52 -17.48
C VAL A 26 8.32 -4.77 -18.21
N ALA A 27 7.34 -4.63 -19.10
CA ALA A 27 6.70 -5.72 -19.83
C ALA A 27 6.59 -5.40 -21.32
N ALA A 28 6.53 -6.44 -22.16
CA ALA A 28 6.31 -6.29 -23.61
C ALA A 28 4.85 -5.98 -23.96
N GLY A 29 3.91 -6.35 -23.09
CA GLY A 29 2.50 -6.06 -23.23
C GLY A 29 1.76 -6.08 -21.89
N GLY A 30 0.56 -5.52 -21.87
CA GLY A 30 -0.29 -5.47 -20.68
C GLY A 30 -1.59 -4.73 -20.95
N GLY A 31 -2.49 -4.74 -19.97
CA GLY A 31 -3.77 -4.07 -20.08
C GLY A 31 -4.60 -4.07 -18.80
N TYR A 32 -5.71 -3.36 -18.87
CA TYR A 32 -6.72 -3.29 -17.82
C TYR A 32 -8.10 -3.47 -18.45
N PHE A 33 -8.95 -4.25 -17.79
CA PHE A 33 -10.34 -4.44 -18.17
C PHE A 33 -11.22 -4.30 -16.93
N GLU A 34 -12.30 -3.55 -17.05
CA GLU A 34 -13.28 -3.38 -15.99
C GLU A 34 -14.67 -3.71 -16.51
N SER A 35 -15.37 -4.58 -15.79
CA SER A 35 -16.77 -4.91 -16.03
C SER A 35 -17.61 -4.34 -14.91
N THR A 36 -18.28 -3.22 -15.18
CA THR A 36 -19.20 -2.56 -14.23
C THR A 36 -20.40 -3.45 -13.90
N ALA A 37 -20.87 -4.27 -14.84
CA ALA A 37 -22.00 -5.17 -14.64
C ALA A 37 -21.65 -6.34 -13.70
N ALA A 38 -20.40 -6.82 -13.72
CA ALA A 38 -19.95 -7.90 -12.86
C ALA A 38 -19.22 -7.41 -11.60
N GLY A 39 -18.95 -6.11 -11.48
CA GLY A 39 -18.15 -5.53 -10.39
C GLY A 39 -16.71 -6.07 -10.36
N MET A 40 -16.15 -6.45 -11.51
CA MET A 40 -14.83 -7.07 -11.60
C MET A 40 -13.87 -6.18 -12.39
N SER A 41 -12.63 -6.10 -11.92
CA SER A 41 -11.51 -5.47 -12.63
C SER A 41 -10.37 -6.46 -12.77
N ILE A 42 -9.78 -6.54 -13.97
CA ILE A 42 -8.65 -7.39 -14.28
C ILE A 42 -7.54 -6.53 -14.85
N SER A 43 -6.35 -6.60 -14.25
CA SER A 43 -5.11 -6.05 -14.80
C SER A 43 -4.15 -7.19 -15.10
N TRP A 44 -3.42 -7.10 -16.21
CA TRP A 44 -2.46 -8.11 -16.61
C TRP A 44 -1.26 -7.51 -17.31
N THR A 45 -0.14 -8.22 -17.23
CA THR A 45 1.15 -7.89 -17.85
C THR A 45 1.73 -9.16 -18.50
N MET A 46 2.54 -8.98 -19.54
CA MET A 46 3.06 -10.06 -20.36
C MET A 46 4.48 -9.76 -20.83
N GLY A 47 5.37 -10.75 -20.70
CA GLY A 47 6.74 -10.66 -21.19
C GLY A 47 7.66 -9.83 -20.30
N GLU A 48 7.47 -9.87 -18.97
CA GLU A 48 8.44 -9.30 -18.04
C GLU A 48 9.81 -9.97 -18.16
N VAL A 49 10.85 -9.15 -18.34
CA VAL A 49 12.25 -9.61 -18.42
C VAL A 49 12.97 -9.56 -17.06
N ALA A 50 12.49 -8.72 -16.15
CA ALA A 50 13.06 -8.52 -14.83
C ALA A 50 12.20 -9.23 -13.75
N TYR A 51 12.50 -10.49 -13.48
CA TYR A 51 11.72 -11.35 -12.57
C TYR A 51 12.52 -11.88 -11.37
N THR A 52 13.71 -11.33 -11.14
CA THR A 52 14.65 -11.85 -10.14
C THR A 52 14.69 -11.00 -8.88
N THR A 53 15.02 -11.59 -7.73
CA THR A 53 15.32 -10.80 -6.54
C THR A 53 16.82 -10.48 -6.52
N LEU A 54 17.15 -9.21 -6.68
CA LEU A 54 18.51 -8.70 -6.53
C LEU A 54 18.78 -8.41 -5.05
N LYS A 55 19.93 -8.87 -4.54
CA LYS A 55 20.30 -8.68 -3.13
C LYS A 55 21.74 -8.18 -3.02
N THR A 56 21.93 -7.25 -2.10
CA THR A 56 23.24 -6.83 -1.57
C THR A 56 23.23 -7.03 -0.05
N SER A 57 24.31 -6.66 0.63
CA SER A 57 24.35 -6.71 2.11
C SER A 57 23.36 -5.75 2.78
N THR A 58 22.97 -4.68 2.10
CA THR A 58 22.17 -3.57 2.68
C THR A 58 20.78 -3.47 2.05
N TYR A 59 20.63 -3.92 0.80
CA TYR A 59 19.40 -3.72 0.02
C TYR A 59 18.92 -5.02 -0.59
N ILE A 60 17.60 -5.21 -0.56
CA ILE A 60 16.88 -6.27 -1.26
C ILE A 60 15.93 -5.58 -2.24
N LEU A 61 16.05 -5.91 -3.53
CA LEU A 61 15.16 -5.45 -4.59
C LEU A 61 14.49 -6.66 -5.23
N THR A 62 13.22 -6.88 -4.92
CA THR A 62 12.41 -7.92 -5.52
C THR A 62 11.85 -7.44 -6.85
N GLN A 63 12.34 -7.97 -7.96
CA GLN A 63 11.72 -7.80 -9.27
C GLN A 63 10.75 -8.97 -9.52
N GLY A 64 9.79 -8.78 -10.42
CA GLY A 64 8.74 -9.75 -10.65
C GLY A 64 7.60 -9.18 -11.46
N PHE A 65 6.58 -10.02 -11.65
CA PHE A 65 5.32 -9.66 -12.30
C PHE A 65 4.63 -8.48 -11.61
N GLN A 66 3.61 -7.93 -12.27
CA GLN A 66 2.70 -6.99 -11.63
C GLN A 66 2.22 -7.53 -10.27
N GLN A 67 2.73 -6.94 -9.18
CA GLN A 67 2.34 -7.31 -7.83
C GLN A 67 1.11 -6.49 -7.43
N GLY A 68 0.07 -7.18 -6.98
CA GLY A 68 -1.07 -6.54 -6.32
C GLY A 68 -0.63 -5.90 -5.00
N ASN A 69 -1.53 -5.16 -4.37
CA ASN A 69 -1.29 -4.65 -3.02
C ASN A 69 -1.14 -5.84 -2.04
N LEU A 70 0.10 -6.19 -1.69
CA LEU A 70 0.44 -7.29 -0.79
C LEU A 70 0.28 -6.93 0.69
N PHE A 71 -0.10 -5.70 1.02
CA PHE A 71 -0.42 -5.33 2.39
C PHE A 71 -1.75 -6.00 2.80
N SER A 72 -1.64 -7.25 3.21
CA SER A 72 -2.70 -7.96 3.92
C SER A 72 -2.91 -7.25 5.25
N THR A 73 -4.14 -6.90 5.52
CA THR A 73 -4.58 -6.35 6.80
C THR A 73 -5.12 -7.46 7.70
N SER A 74 -4.71 -8.70 7.44
CA SER A 74 -5.10 -9.85 8.25
C SER A 74 -4.50 -9.71 9.65
N VAL A 75 -5.30 -9.20 10.56
CA VAL A 75 -5.06 -9.24 12.00
C VAL A 75 -5.45 -10.64 12.50
N GLU A 76 -4.67 -11.22 13.41
CA GLU A 76 -5.09 -12.42 14.15
C GLU A 76 -6.47 -12.18 14.77
N LYS A 77 -7.41 -13.08 14.49
CA LYS A 77 -8.71 -13.04 15.16
C LYS A 77 -8.50 -13.42 16.63
N PRO A 78 -8.99 -12.65 17.60
CA PRO A 78 -8.97 -13.07 18.99
C PRO A 78 -9.65 -14.44 19.12
N THR A 79 -9.04 -15.33 19.89
CA THR A 79 -9.48 -16.72 20.12
C THR A 79 -10.86 -16.83 20.78
N SER A 80 -11.37 -15.72 21.34
CA SER A 80 -12.71 -15.63 21.91
C SER A 80 -13.56 -14.66 21.10
N ALA A 81 -14.67 -15.16 20.56
CA ALA A 81 -15.68 -14.31 19.94
C ALA A 81 -16.31 -13.42 21.02
N VAL A 82 -16.00 -12.13 20.99
CA VAL A 82 -16.71 -11.14 21.81
C VAL A 82 -18.07 -10.90 21.16
N ASN A 83 -19.10 -11.61 21.65
CA ASN A 83 -20.47 -11.45 21.16
C ASN A 83 -20.96 -10.02 21.45
N GLY A 84 -21.53 -9.37 20.43
CA GLY A 84 -22.12 -8.04 20.55
C GLY A 84 -21.15 -6.88 20.30
N ILE A 85 -19.90 -7.10 19.85
CA ILE A 85 -19.03 -6.00 19.39
C ILE A 85 -18.66 -6.24 17.93
N THR A 86 -19.00 -5.29 17.05
CA THR A 86 -18.66 -5.32 15.61
C THR A 86 -17.82 -4.11 15.25
N ILE A 87 -16.70 -4.30 14.56
CA ILE A 87 -15.76 -3.23 14.17
C ILE A 87 -15.65 -3.18 12.64
N TYR A 88 -15.82 -1.99 12.05
CA TYR A 88 -15.76 -1.79 10.60
C TYR A 88 -15.40 -0.34 10.19
N PRO A 89 -14.81 -0.11 9.01
CA PRO A 89 -14.30 -1.13 8.09
C PRO A 89 -13.03 -1.77 8.66
N ASN A 90 -12.83 -3.06 8.43
CA ASN A 90 -11.55 -3.72 8.61
C ASN A 90 -11.12 -4.30 7.26
N PRO A 91 -10.06 -3.77 6.63
CA PRO A 91 -9.15 -2.72 7.13
C PRO A 91 -9.67 -1.29 7.14
N ALA A 92 -9.19 -0.49 8.11
CA ALA A 92 -9.41 0.95 8.18
C ALA A 92 -8.10 1.71 7.97
N LYS A 93 -8.19 2.83 7.25
CA LYS A 93 -7.05 3.74 7.01
C LYS A 93 -7.03 4.90 8.01
N ASP A 94 -8.16 5.59 8.17
CA ASP A 94 -8.24 6.83 8.95
C ASP A 94 -9.11 6.71 10.21
N TYR A 95 -10.21 5.96 10.15
CA TYR A 95 -11.13 5.78 11.27
C TYR A 95 -11.82 4.42 11.23
N VAL A 96 -12.26 3.96 12.40
CA VAL A 96 -13.05 2.72 12.61
C VAL A 96 -14.34 3.07 13.32
N LYS A 97 -15.40 2.34 13.00
CA LYS A 97 -16.69 2.37 13.70
C LYS A 97 -16.81 1.11 14.54
N ILE A 98 -17.27 1.29 15.78
CA ILE A 98 -17.53 0.21 16.72
C ILE A 98 -19.02 0.21 17.01
N ARG A 99 -19.67 -0.92 16.77
CA ARG A 99 -21.06 -1.17 17.15
C ARG A 99 -21.07 -2.11 18.36
N ILE A 100 -21.82 -1.74 19.40
CA ILE A 100 -22.02 -2.54 20.60
C ILE A 100 -23.50 -2.90 20.67
N ASP A 101 -23.84 -4.18 20.59
CA ASP A 101 -25.18 -4.71 20.76
C ASP A 101 -25.34 -5.15 22.23
N VAL A 102 -26.06 -4.33 23.01
CA VAL A 102 -26.41 -4.65 24.41
C VAL A 102 -27.60 -5.61 24.40
N GLN A 103 -27.47 -6.76 25.04
CA GLN A 103 -28.58 -7.68 25.23
C GLN A 103 -29.57 -7.07 26.22
N ASN A 104 -30.84 -6.95 25.85
CA ASN A 104 -31.90 -6.56 26.78
C ASN A 104 -32.05 -7.65 27.84
N VAL A 105 -31.58 -7.39 29.05
CA VAL A 105 -31.92 -8.21 30.21
C VAL A 105 -33.27 -7.73 30.71
N SER A 106 -34.34 -8.39 30.28
CA SER A 106 -35.68 -8.19 30.85
C SER A 106 -35.64 -8.68 32.30
N GLY A 107 -35.79 -7.74 33.24
CA GLY A 107 -36.10 -8.02 34.64
C GLY A 107 -37.57 -8.35 34.84
#